data_AF-A0A1G8ZHW2-F1
#
_entry.id   AF-A0A1G8ZHW2-F1
#
_cell.length_a   1.000
_cell.length_b   1.000
_cell.length_c   1.000
_cell.angle_alpha   90.00
_cell.angle_beta   90.00
_cell.angle_gamma   90.00
#
_symmetry.space_group_name_H-M   'P 1'
#
loop_
_entity.id
_entity.type
_entity.pdbx_description
1 polymer ?
#
loop_
_entity_poly.entity_id
_entity_poly.type
_entity_poly.pdbx_seq_one_letter_code
_entity_poly.pdbx_strand_id
1 'polypeptide(L)'
;MKKILLSASFGLVLLLCACGSGEETGSEGASTADGEAVYRAASCFSCHGADLEGASGPDLTEVGARLSEDEIRTTIEDGTDVMPGGLVEDPAELDALVEWLAGKE
;
A
#
# COMPACT_ATOMS: atom_id res chain seq x y z
N MET A 1 -37.78 10.67 -41.19
CA MET A 1 -38.31 10.67 -39.80
C MET A 1 -38.69 9.24 -39.42
N LYS A 2 -38.05 8.69 -38.37
CA LYS A 2 -38.21 7.34 -37.77
C LYS A 2 -37.93 6.18 -38.75
N LYS A 3 -37.07 5.21 -38.47
CA LYS A 3 -37.06 4.22 -37.36
C LYS A 3 -35.64 3.60 -37.34
N ILE A 4 -34.73 4.02 -36.46
CA ILE A 4 -34.26 3.31 -35.25
C ILE A 4 -34.28 1.77 -35.33
N LEU A 5 -33.11 1.12 -35.20
CA LEU A 5 -32.74 0.14 -34.13
C LEU A 5 -31.73 -0.94 -34.59
N LEU A 6 -30.85 -1.28 -33.63
CA LEU A 6 -29.99 -2.48 -33.48
C LEU A 6 -28.75 -2.62 -34.39
N SER A 7 -27.53 -2.36 -33.89
CA SER A 7 -26.71 -3.19 -32.99
C SER A 7 -25.99 -4.33 -33.73
N ALA A 8 -24.67 -4.21 -33.89
CA ALA A 8 -23.72 -5.33 -33.89
C ALA A 8 -22.29 -4.80 -33.77
N SER A 9 -21.71 -5.11 -32.63
CA SER A 9 -20.39 -4.78 -32.14
C SER A 9 -19.27 -5.52 -32.88
N PHE A 10 -18.04 -5.15 -32.51
CA PHE A 10 -16.84 -5.99 -32.45
C PHE A 10 -15.98 -6.11 -33.71
N GLY A 11 -14.80 -5.49 -33.65
CA GLY A 11 -13.72 -5.63 -34.61
C GLY A 11 -12.42 -5.05 -34.04
N LEU A 12 -11.94 -5.71 -32.99
CA LEU A 12 -10.80 -5.44 -32.12
C LEU A 12 -9.47 -5.19 -32.86
N VAL A 13 -9.27 -3.92 -33.14
CA VAL A 13 -8.00 -3.27 -33.49
C VAL A 13 -6.80 -3.75 -32.64
N LEU A 14 -5.68 -3.98 -33.35
CA LEU A 14 -4.25 -3.94 -32.94
C LEU A 14 -3.77 -5.00 -31.91
N LEU A 15 -2.90 -5.95 -32.28
CA LEU A 15 -1.45 -5.86 -32.58
C LEU A 15 -0.54 -5.90 -31.33
N LEU A 16 0.39 -6.86 -31.39
CA LEU A 16 1.79 -6.85 -30.95
C LEU A 16 2.16 -7.10 -29.47
N CYS A 17 2.78 -8.27 -29.32
CA CYS A 17 4.02 -8.58 -28.59
C CYS A 17 4.67 -7.47 -27.73
N ALA A 18 4.93 -7.79 -26.47
CA ALA A 18 6.12 -7.34 -25.75
C ALA A 18 6.67 -8.51 -24.92
N CYS A 19 7.92 -8.87 -25.21
CA CYS A 19 8.76 -9.76 -24.43
C CYS A 19 9.63 -8.87 -23.52
N GLY A 20 9.80 -9.27 -22.26
CA GLY A 20 11.06 -9.04 -21.56
C GLY A 20 11.00 -8.36 -20.18
N SER A 21 11.51 -9.13 -19.21
CA SER A 21 12.46 -8.71 -18.17
C SER A 21 11.92 -8.39 -16.78
N GLY A 22 12.43 -9.12 -15.78
CA GLY A 22 12.42 -8.74 -14.37
C GLY A 22 11.90 -9.83 -13.44
N GLU A 23 12.70 -10.86 -13.20
CA GLU A 23 12.59 -11.66 -11.98
C GLU A 23 13.20 -10.83 -10.85
N GLU A 24 12.35 -10.36 -9.94
CA GLU A 24 12.74 -9.95 -8.59
C GLU A 24 11.90 -10.82 -7.65
N THR A 25 12.53 -11.86 -7.13
CA THR A 25 12.03 -12.66 -6.02
C THR A 25 11.94 -11.78 -4.77
N GLY A 26 10.72 -11.48 -4.34
CA GLY A 26 10.42 -10.85 -3.05
C GLY A 26 8.92 -10.77 -2.80
N SER A 27 8.45 -11.58 -1.85
CA SER A 27 7.10 -11.61 -1.29
C SER A 27 5.96 -12.12 -2.19
N GLU A 28 5.84 -13.46 -2.26
CA GLU A 28 4.56 -14.12 -2.58
C GLU A 28 3.58 -13.90 -1.43
N GLY A 29 2.87 -12.78 -1.52
CA GLY A 29 1.85 -12.38 -0.57
C GLY A 29 1.39 -10.96 -0.81
N ALA A 30 1.22 -10.55 -2.07
CA ALA A 30 0.66 -9.24 -2.40
C ALA A 30 -0.76 -9.15 -1.80
N SER A 31 -0.84 -8.61 -0.59
CA SER A 31 -2.08 -8.16 -0.01
C SER A 31 -2.75 -7.25 -1.02
N THR A 32 -4.01 -7.53 -1.33
CA THR A 32 -4.81 -6.69 -2.23
C THR A 32 -5.09 -5.31 -1.65
N ALA A 33 -4.75 -5.09 -0.37
CA ALA A 33 -4.87 -3.83 0.33
C ALA A 33 -3.73 -2.89 -0.09
N ASP A 34 -4.07 -1.61 -0.27
CA ASP A 34 -3.11 -0.56 -0.58
C ASP A 34 -2.56 0.01 0.74
N GLY A 35 -1.25 -0.11 0.98
CA GLY A 35 -0.63 0.28 2.25
C GLY A 35 -0.81 1.76 2.60
N GLU A 36 -0.81 2.66 1.61
CA GLU A 36 -1.11 4.08 1.81
C GLU A 36 -2.58 4.29 2.24
N ALA A 37 -3.51 3.55 1.64
CA ALA A 37 -4.91 3.58 2.03
C ALA A 37 -5.10 3.11 3.47
N VAL A 38 -4.41 2.03 3.88
CA VAL A 38 -4.43 1.55 5.27
C VAL A 38 -3.86 2.61 6.22
N TYR A 39 -2.72 3.23 5.87
CA TYR A 39 -2.12 4.33 6.63
C TYR A 39 -3.12 5.47 6.89
N ARG A 40 -3.93 5.82 5.88
CA ARG A 40 -4.97 6.85 6.02
C ARG A 40 -6.19 6.36 6.79
N ALA A 41 -6.66 5.15 6.54
CA ALA A 41 -7.82 4.58 7.21
C ALA A 41 -7.58 4.40 8.71
N ALA A 42 -6.39 3.93 9.10
CA ALA A 42 -5.94 3.78 10.48
C ALA A 42 -5.55 5.13 11.13
N SER A 43 -5.71 6.25 10.42
CA SER A 43 -5.44 7.60 10.92
C SER A 43 -4.00 7.83 11.38
N CYS A 44 -3.03 7.08 10.85
CA CYS A 44 -1.61 7.20 11.17
C CYS A 44 -1.08 8.62 10.88
N PHE A 45 -1.62 9.26 9.84
CA PHE A 45 -1.30 10.65 9.44
C PHE A 45 -1.53 11.69 10.53
N SER A 46 -2.41 11.41 11.51
CA SER A 46 -2.69 12.35 12.60
C SER A 46 -1.48 12.60 13.49
N CYS A 47 -0.57 11.62 13.58
CA CYS A 47 0.67 11.72 14.33
C CYS A 47 1.90 11.79 13.42
N HIS A 48 1.88 11.09 12.29
CA HIS A 48 3.06 10.96 11.41
C HIS A 48 3.01 11.85 10.16
N GLY A 49 2.00 12.73 10.03
CA GLY A 49 1.86 13.66 8.91
C GLY A 49 1.16 13.05 7.69
N ALA A 50 0.53 13.86 6.84
CA ALA A 50 -0.12 13.36 5.64
C ALA A 50 0.88 12.74 4.65
N ASP A 51 2.09 13.30 4.61
CA ASP A 51 3.17 12.91 3.71
C ASP A 51 4.33 12.22 4.45
N LEU A 52 4.05 11.61 5.62
CA LEU A 52 5.02 10.90 6.48
C LEU A 52 6.09 11.77 7.14
N GLU A 53 6.04 13.09 6.96
CA GLU A 53 7.02 14.08 7.47
C GLU A 53 7.10 14.20 9.01
N GLY A 54 6.22 13.48 9.73
CA GLY A 54 6.11 13.54 11.17
C GLY A 54 5.28 14.74 11.66
N ALA A 55 4.73 14.60 12.85
CA ALA A 55 4.03 15.69 13.54
C ALA A 55 4.18 15.51 15.05
N SER A 56 3.23 14.82 15.68
CA SER A 56 3.34 14.40 17.08
C SER A 56 4.15 13.10 17.23
N GLY A 57 4.15 12.28 16.19
CA GLY A 57 5.02 11.12 16.02
C GLY A 57 6.20 11.44 15.09
N PRO A 58 7.22 10.57 15.07
CA PRO A 58 8.43 10.77 14.25
C PRO A 58 8.15 10.77 12.75
N ASP A 59 9.08 11.32 11.99
CA ASP A 59 9.14 11.20 10.54
C ASP A 59 9.28 9.72 10.11
N LEU A 60 8.53 9.33 9.07
CA LEU A 60 8.52 8.00 8.46
C LEU A 60 8.91 8.02 6.98
N THR A 61 9.38 9.15 6.44
CA THR A 61 9.74 9.29 5.01
C THR A 61 10.88 8.37 4.59
N GLU A 62 11.76 8.03 5.53
CA GLU A 62 12.90 7.13 5.37
C GLU A 62 12.86 6.01 6.45
N VAL A 63 11.68 5.47 6.79
CA VAL A 63 11.58 4.45 7.84
C VAL A 63 12.13 3.09 7.43
N GLY A 64 11.99 2.71 6.15
CA GLY A 64 12.55 1.49 5.57
C GLY A 64 14.07 1.46 5.55
N ALA A 65 14.73 2.62 5.47
CA ALA A 65 16.18 2.72 5.63
C ALA A 65 16.66 2.51 7.07
N ARG A 66 15.75 2.62 8.07
CA ARG A 66 16.08 2.58 9.51
C ARG A 66 15.62 1.30 10.20
N LEU A 67 14.50 0.74 9.77
CA LEU A 67 13.84 -0.41 10.39
C LEU A 67 13.54 -1.48 9.34
N SER A 68 13.69 -2.73 9.74
CA SER A 68 13.24 -3.88 8.96
C SER A 68 11.71 -4.02 8.97
N GLU A 69 11.18 -4.81 8.03
CA GLU A 69 9.75 -5.13 7.94
C GLU A 69 9.18 -5.68 9.27
N ASP A 70 9.90 -6.62 9.89
CA ASP A 70 9.51 -7.23 11.17
C ASP A 70 9.49 -6.21 12.33
N GLU A 71 10.44 -5.28 12.35
CA GLU A 71 10.50 -4.21 13.36
C GLU A 71 9.35 -3.21 13.18
N ILE A 72 9.03 -2.86 11.94
CA ILE A 72 7.88 -1.99 11.61
C ILE A 72 6.58 -2.67 12.04
N ARG A 73 6.39 -3.95 11.65
CA ARG A 73 5.22 -4.73 12.05
C ARG A 73 5.04 -4.77 13.57
N THR A 74 6.08 -5.19 14.28
CA THR A 74 6.03 -5.32 15.75
C THR A 74 5.69 -3.98 16.39
N THR A 75 6.26 -2.88 15.88
CA THR A 75 5.95 -1.54 16.39
C THR A 75 4.47 -1.18 16.18
N ILE A 76 3.87 -1.52 15.05
CA ILE A 76 2.45 -1.24 14.76
C ILE A 76 1.52 -2.14 15.60
N GLU A 77 1.86 -3.40 15.78
CA GLU A 77 1.07 -4.36 16.56
C GLU A 77 1.12 -4.04 18.07
N ASP A 78 2.32 -3.89 18.63
CA ASP A 78 2.52 -3.69 20.07
C ASP A 78 2.32 -2.24 20.48
N GLY A 79 2.55 -1.30 19.56
CA GLY A 79 2.61 0.11 19.86
C GLY A 79 3.90 0.50 20.58
N THR A 80 3.91 1.72 21.12
CA THR A 80 4.95 2.28 21.97
C THR A 80 4.32 2.99 23.16
N ASP A 81 5.11 3.65 24.01
CA ASP A 81 4.57 4.48 25.11
C ASP A 81 3.59 5.56 24.65
N VAL A 82 3.72 6.02 23.40
CA VAL A 82 2.92 7.13 22.83
C VAL A 82 2.06 6.71 21.63
N MET A 83 2.43 5.66 20.92
CA MET A 83 1.66 5.12 19.80
C MET A 83 0.85 3.92 20.28
N PRO A 84 -0.49 3.94 20.22
CA PRO A 84 -1.28 2.77 20.56
C PRO A 84 -0.99 1.63 19.57
N GLY A 85 -0.90 0.40 20.09
CA GLY A 85 -0.83 -0.82 19.27
C GLY A 85 -2.20 -1.25 18.76
N GLY A 86 -2.22 -2.21 17.85
CA GLY A 86 -3.45 -2.81 17.32
C GLY A 86 -4.31 -1.85 16.49
N LEU A 87 -3.71 -0.83 15.88
CA LEU A 87 -4.41 0.13 15.01
C LEU A 87 -4.90 -0.48 13.68
N VAL A 88 -4.30 -1.60 13.28
CA VAL A 88 -4.68 -2.39 12.10
C VAL A 88 -4.84 -3.83 12.56
N GLU A 89 -6.09 -4.32 12.57
CA GLU A 89 -6.42 -5.66 13.07
C GLU A 89 -6.46 -6.71 11.96
N ASP A 90 -6.75 -6.30 10.72
CA ASP A 90 -6.77 -7.21 9.58
C ASP A 90 -5.32 -7.55 9.17
N PRO A 91 -4.93 -8.83 9.17
CA PRO A 91 -3.56 -9.22 8.87
C PRO A 91 -3.12 -8.80 7.46
N ALA A 92 -4.01 -8.84 6.47
CA ALA A 92 -3.66 -8.48 5.10
C ALA A 92 -3.45 -6.95 4.96
N GLU A 93 -4.26 -6.14 5.65
CA GLU A 93 -4.04 -4.70 5.74
C GLU A 93 -2.74 -4.35 6.46
N LEU A 94 -2.42 -5.05 7.55
CA LEU A 94 -1.17 -4.87 8.26
C LEU A 94 0.03 -5.22 7.38
N ASP A 95 -0.01 -6.36 6.68
CA ASP A 95 1.03 -6.77 5.74
C ASP A 95 1.27 -5.69 4.68
N ALA A 96 0.20 -5.19 4.06
CA ALA A 96 0.28 -4.13 3.05
C ALA A 96 0.86 -2.82 3.60
N LEU A 97 0.48 -2.43 4.81
CA LEU A 97 0.98 -1.22 5.45
C LEU A 97 2.48 -1.35 5.75
N VAL A 98 2.89 -2.49 6.30
CA VAL A 98 4.29 -2.74 6.68
C VAL A 98 5.17 -2.78 5.43
N GLU A 99 4.77 -3.49 4.38
CA GLU A 99 5.50 -3.55 3.11
C GLU A 99 5.67 -2.14 2.49
N TRP A 100 4.58 -1.35 2.49
CA TRP A 100 4.62 0.01 1.96
C TRP A 100 5.54 0.95 2.76
N LEU A 101 5.57 0.82 4.08
CA LEU A 101 6.48 1.59 4.95
C LEU A 101 7.93 1.12 4.83
N ALA A 102 8.18 -0.18 4.68
CA ALA A 102 9.51 -0.74 4.47
C ALA A 102 10.13 -0.27 3.14
N GLY A 103 9.30 0.08 2.14
CA GLY A 103 9.75 0.70 0.89
C GLY A 103 10.09 2.20 0.97
N LYS A 104 10.05 2.83 2.15
CA LYS A 104 10.39 4.24 2.36
C LYS A 104 11.87 4.38 2.73
N GLU A 105 12.72 4.53 1.73
CA GLU A 105 14.19 4.66 1.87
C GLU A 105 14.67 6.11 1.94
#